data_AF-A0A0C2ZDY1-F1
#
_entry.id   AF-A0A0C2ZDY1-F1
#
_cell.length_a   1.000
_cell.length_b   1.000
_cell.length_c   1.000
_cell.angle_alpha   90.00
_cell.angle_beta   90.00
_cell.angle_gamma   90.00
#
_symmetry.space_group_name_H-M   'P 1'
#
loop_
_entity.id
_entity.type
_entity.pdbx_description
1 polymer ?
#
loop_
_entity_poly.entity_id
_entity_poly.type
_entity_poly.pdbx_seq_one_letter_code
_entity_poly.pdbx_strand_id
1 'polypeptide(L)'
;MRSALLFVGVTLALMAEVPKVLSDNGCLSCHNVMGQSDKAPSFTGVARKNSRWYDESARAKMIESIQKGSQGKYPRFGTAQMPPYPNLTQAQLHEIAQWILNQWNPSNGMGGGMGNGKGNGMGNGRGNQGGM
;
A
#
# COMPACT_ATOMS: atom_id res chain seq x y z
N MET A 1 21.00 -10.62 -52.66
CA MET A 1 20.43 -10.03 -51.43
C MET A 1 19.35 -10.97 -50.92
N ARG A 2 19.61 -11.76 -49.87
CA ARG A 2 18.63 -12.68 -49.29
C ARG A 2 18.12 -12.06 -47.99
N SER A 3 16.91 -11.50 -48.05
CA SER A 3 16.21 -10.97 -46.89
C SER A 3 15.86 -12.11 -45.95
N ALA A 4 16.44 -12.09 -44.75
CA ALA A 4 15.99 -12.89 -43.62
C ALA A 4 15.09 -12.01 -42.75
N LEU A 5 13.78 -12.15 -42.93
CA LEU A 5 12.79 -11.69 -41.96
C LEU A 5 12.84 -12.63 -40.76
N LEU A 6 13.50 -12.21 -39.68
CA LEU A 6 13.46 -12.91 -38.41
C LEU A 6 12.16 -12.54 -37.69
N PHE A 7 11.30 -13.55 -37.52
CA PHE A 7 10.11 -13.51 -36.70
C PHE A 7 10.47 -13.09 -35.27
N VAL A 8 10.00 -11.91 -34.85
CA VAL A 8 10.01 -11.50 -33.45
C VAL A 8 8.91 -12.30 -32.74
N GLY A 9 9.31 -13.39 -32.07
CA GLY A 9 8.42 -14.15 -31.19
C GLY A 9 8.05 -13.30 -29.98
N VAL A 10 6.83 -12.76 -29.98
CA VAL A 10 6.23 -12.14 -28.80
C VAL A 10 5.89 -13.27 -27.83
N THR A 11 6.76 -13.50 -26.85
CA THR A 11 6.42 -14.35 -25.71
C THR A 11 5.40 -13.59 -24.86
N LEU A 12 4.12 -13.97 -24.99
CA LEU A 12 3.07 -13.58 -24.05
C LEU A 12 3.43 -14.18 -22.69
N ALA A 13 4.21 -13.45 -21.88
CA ALA A 13 4.37 -13.76 -20.48
C ALA A 13 2.99 -13.73 -19.83
N LEU A 14 2.55 -14.87 -19.31
CA LEU A 14 1.31 -15.00 -18.56
C LEU A 14 1.49 -14.23 -17.25
N MET A 15 1.18 -12.93 -17.25
CA MET A 15 1.21 -12.13 -16.04
C MET A 15 0.09 -12.62 -15.14
N ALA A 16 0.44 -13.17 -13.98
CA ALA A 16 -0.55 -13.59 -13.00
C ALA A 16 -1.25 -12.36 -12.42
N GLU A 17 -2.58 -12.35 -12.42
CA GLU A 17 -3.37 -11.27 -11.81
C GLU A 17 -3.06 -11.17 -10.32
N VAL A 18 -2.73 -9.98 -9.82
CA VAL A 18 -2.28 -9.77 -8.43
C VAL A 18 -3.27 -10.33 -7.38
N PRO A 19 -4.59 -10.06 -7.46
CA PRO A 19 -5.60 -10.74 -6.65
C PRO A 19 -5.45 -12.27 -6.55
N LYS A 20 -5.11 -12.94 -7.66
CA LYS A 20 -4.87 -14.38 -7.65
C LYS A 20 -3.59 -14.72 -6.88
N VAL A 21 -2.51 -13.99 -7.10
CA VAL A 21 -1.25 -14.17 -6.35
C VAL A 21 -1.48 -13.97 -4.85
N LEU A 22 -2.23 -12.95 -4.45
CA LEU A 22 -2.58 -12.67 -3.05
C LEU A 22 -3.40 -13.80 -2.42
N SER A 23 -4.37 -14.33 -3.18
CA SER A 23 -5.21 -15.45 -2.73
C SER A 23 -4.39 -16.74 -2.58
N ASP A 24 -3.62 -17.10 -3.61
CA ASP A 24 -2.83 -18.34 -3.65
C ASP A 24 -1.73 -18.35 -2.56
N ASN A 25 -1.24 -17.18 -2.16
CA ASN A 25 -0.26 -17.03 -1.08
C ASN A 25 -0.92 -16.70 0.29
N GLY A 26 -2.24 -16.82 0.40
CA GLY A 26 -2.95 -16.71 1.69
C GLY A 26 -2.96 -15.31 2.32
N CYS A 27 -2.59 -14.26 1.59
CA CYS A 27 -2.52 -12.89 2.12
C CYS A 27 -3.89 -12.43 2.64
N LEU A 28 -4.96 -12.85 1.96
CA LEU A 28 -6.35 -12.50 2.28
C LEU A 28 -6.89 -13.17 3.56
N SER A 29 -6.15 -14.10 4.16
CA SER A 29 -6.54 -14.75 5.43
C SER A 29 -6.41 -13.83 6.65
N CYS A 30 -5.59 -12.78 6.53
CA CYS A 30 -5.32 -11.80 7.58
C CYS A 30 -5.61 -10.37 7.13
N HIS A 31 -5.39 -10.07 5.84
CA HIS A 31 -5.59 -8.74 5.27
C HIS A 31 -6.90 -8.63 4.50
N ASN A 32 -7.75 -7.71 4.93
CA ASN A 32 -8.86 -7.24 4.11
C ASN A 32 -8.36 -6.21 3.09
N VAL A 33 -8.99 -6.13 1.93
CA VAL A 33 -8.67 -5.06 0.94
C VAL A 33 -8.96 -3.69 1.55
N MET A 34 -10.17 -3.53 2.08
CA MET A 34 -10.67 -2.33 2.76
C MET A 34 -11.29 -2.69 4.11
N GLY A 35 -11.51 -1.69 4.95
CA GLY A 35 -12.17 -1.87 6.25
C GLY A 35 -11.22 -2.28 7.38
N GLN A 36 -11.83 -2.70 8.50
CA GLN A 36 -11.12 -3.14 9.70
C GLN A 36 -10.84 -4.65 9.63
N SER A 37 -9.84 -5.09 10.37
CA SER A 37 -9.51 -6.49 10.65
C SER A 37 -8.80 -6.51 12.00
N ASP A 38 -9.00 -7.56 12.80
CA ASP A 38 -8.31 -7.75 14.07
C ASP A 38 -6.94 -8.41 13.89
N LYS A 39 -6.70 -9.04 12.73
CA LYS A 39 -5.48 -9.82 12.47
C LYS A 39 -4.34 -8.98 11.90
N ALA A 40 -4.65 -8.05 11.00
CA ALA A 40 -3.67 -7.27 10.26
C ALA A 40 -4.29 -5.98 9.68
N PRO A 41 -3.50 -4.94 9.34
CA PRO A 41 -4.03 -3.75 8.70
C PRO A 41 -4.61 -4.08 7.32
N SER A 42 -5.73 -3.47 6.93
CA SER A 42 -6.24 -3.59 5.56
C SER A 42 -5.26 -3.02 4.54
N PHE A 43 -5.31 -3.50 3.29
CA PHE A 43 -4.41 -3.02 2.23
C PHE A 43 -4.53 -1.52 1.99
N THR A 44 -5.74 -0.95 2.03
CA THR A 44 -5.94 0.52 2.02
C THR A 44 -5.26 1.21 3.21
N GLY A 45 -5.25 0.59 4.40
CA GLY A 45 -4.54 1.10 5.57
C GLY A 45 -3.02 1.04 5.42
N VAL A 46 -2.51 -0.06 4.87
CA VAL A 46 -1.09 -0.24 4.53
C VAL A 46 -0.66 0.82 3.52
N ALA A 47 -1.40 0.97 2.44
CA ALA A 47 -1.15 1.96 1.39
C ALA A 47 -1.09 3.38 1.97
N ARG A 48 -2.14 3.80 2.67
CA ARG A 48 -2.23 5.12 3.29
C ARG A 48 -1.05 5.43 4.21
N LYS A 49 -0.65 4.48 5.06
CA LYS A 49 0.47 4.69 6.00
C LYS A 49 1.81 4.77 5.26
N ASN A 50 2.08 3.84 4.34
CA ASN A 50 3.35 3.80 3.65
C ASN A 50 3.53 5.01 2.73
N SER A 51 2.50 5.41 1.97
CA SER A 51 2.54 6.63 1.16
C SER A 51 2.82 7.88 2.01
N ARG A 52 2.24 7.98 3.21
CA ARG A 52 2.41 9.15 4.10
C ARG A 52 3.75 9.20 4.83
N TRP A 53 4.39 8.06 5.08
CA TRP A 53 5.62 7.99 5.89
C TRP A 53 6.89 7.78 5.08
N TYR A 54 6.79 7.15 3.92
CA TYR A 54 7.95 6.77 3.12
C TYR A 54 7.94 7.36 1.71
N ASP A 55 6.84 8.00 1.30
CA ASP A 55 6.70 8.67 0.01
C ASP A 55 7.17 7.77 -1.16
N GLU A 56 8.16 8.19 -1.94
CA GLU A 56 8.74 7.42 -3.06
C GLU A 56 9.34 6.07 -2.63
N SER A 57 9.84 5.97 -1.39
CA SER A 57 10.41 4.73 -0.83
C SER A 57 9.35 3.72 -0.36
N ALA A 58 8.07 4.07 -0.38
CA ALA A 58 6.98 3.22 0.10
C ALA A 58 6.98 1.82 -0.55
N ARG A 59 7.16 1.76 -1.87
CA ARG A 59 7.16 0.49 -2.62
C ARG A 59 8.29 -0.43 -2.17
N ALA A 60 9.52 0.09 -2.10
CA ALA A 60 10.69 -0.68 -1.67
C ALA A 60 10.54 -1.19 -0.23
N LYS A 61 10.01 -0.37 0.68
CA LYS A 61 9.77 -0.78 2.07
C LYS A 61 8.68 -1.85 2.21
N MET A 62 7.66 -1.85 1.35
CA MET A 62 6.68 -2.93 1.33
C MET A 62 7.25 -4.22 0.75
N ILE A 63 8.01 -4.15 -0.34
CA ILE A 63 8.71 -5.31 -0.91
C ILE A 63 9.56 -5.98 0.16
N GLU A 64 10.38 -5.21 0.88
CA GLU A 64 11.20 -5.73 1.97
C GLU A 64 10.35 -6.39 3.07
N SER A 65 9.21 -5.78 3.41
CA SER A 65 8.30 -6.33 4.43
C SER A 65 7.68 -7.64 3.98
N ILE A 66 7.24 -7.75 2.72
CA ILE A 66 6.65 -8.98 2.18
C ILE A 66 7.71 -10.07 2.10
N GLN A 67 8.90 -9.75 1.60
CA GLN A 67 9.97 -10.72 1.41
C GLN A 67 10.49 -11.28 2.76
N LYS A 68 10.71 -10.40 3.74
CA LYS A 68 11.34 -10.76 5.03
C LYS A 68 10.35 -11.00 6.17
N GLY A 69 9.06 -10.77 5.93
CA GLY A 69 8.05 -10.69 6.98
C GLY A 69 8.06 -9.34 7.70
N SER A 70 7.07 -9.13 8.57
CA SER A 70 6.93 -7.87 9.31
C SER A 70 6.26 -8.06 10.66
N GLN A 71 6.77 -7.36 11.66
CA GLN A 71 6.20 -7.27 13.00
C GLN A 71 6.38 -5.85 13.54
N GLY A 72 5.50 -5.41 14.43
CA GLY A 72 5.65 -4.14 15.18
C GLY A 72 5.48 -2.84 14.37
N LYS A 73 5.41 -2.91 13.03
CA LYS A 73 5.24 -1.71 12.17
C LYS A 73 3.89 -1.01 12.35
N TYR A 74 2.90 -1.69 12.91
CA TYR A 74 1.55 -1.18 13.14
C TYR A 74 1.19 -1.43 14.61
N PRO A 75 1.19 -0.40 15.48
CA PRO A 75 1.00 -0.56 16.92
C PRO A 75 -0.32 -1.27 17.31
N ARG A 76 -1.38 -1.08 16.51
CA ARG A 76 -2.66 -1.77 16.69
C ARG A 76 -2.57 -3.30 16.51
N PHE A 77 -1.51 -3.80 15.89
CA PHE A 77 -1.27 -5.21 15.58
C PHE A 77 0.05 -5.68 16.19
N GLY A 78 0.41 -5.19 17.39
CA GLY A 78 1.72 -5.40 18.00
C GLY A 78 2.13 -6.86 18.19
N THR A 79 1.16 -7.75 18.42
CA THR A 79 1.38 -9.20 18.53
C THR A 79 1.33 -9.94 17.19
N ALA A 80 0.86 -9.29 16.13
CA ALA A 80 0.77 -9.91 14.81
C ALA A 80 2.16 -9.99 14.15
N GLN A 81 2.46 -11.16 13.60
CA GLN A 81 3.67 -11.42 12.83
C GLN A 81 3.27 -11.85 11.42
N MET A 82 3.59 -11.01 10.44
CA MET A 82 3.45 -11.37 9.03
C MET A 82 4.64 -12.28 8.64
N PRO A 83 4.40 -13.51 8.16
CA PRO A 83 5.47 -14.41 7.76
C PRO A 83 6.23 -13.88 6.53
N PRO A 84 7.48 -14.34 6.30
CA PRO A 84 8.22 -14.06 5.07
C PRO A 84 7.63 -14.85 3.89
N TYR A 85 7.73 -14.29 2.69
CA TYR A 85 7.31 -14.93 1.43
C TYR A 85 8.49 -15.12 0.46
N PRO A 86 9.44 -16.04 0.75
CA PRO A 86 10.65 -16.24 -0.05
C PRO A 86 10.38 -16.89 -1.42
N ASN A 87 9.19 -17.46 -1.61
CA ASN A 87 8.75 -18.10 -2.85
C ASN A 87 8.25 -17.11 -3.91
N LEU A 88 8.01 -15.85 -3.53
CA LEU A 88 7.60 -14.80 -4.47
C LEU A 88 8.80 -14.28 -5.24
N THR A 89 8.66 -14.19 -6.56
CA THR A 89 9.66 -13.57 -7.43
C THR A 89 9.71 -12.06 -7.21
N GLN A 90 10.83 -11.43 -7.59
CA GLN A 90 10.95 -9.97 -7.53
C GLN A 90 9.84 -9.26 -8.32
N ALA A 91 9.47 -9.78 -9.50
CA ALA A 91 8.38 -9.23 -10.30
C ALA A 91 7.05 -9.24 -9.53
N GLN A 92 6.68 -10.38 -8.94
CA GLN A 92 5.46 -10.49 -8.13
C GLN A 92 5.48 -9.56 -6.91
N LEU A 93 6.63 -9.44 -6.23
CA LEU A 93 6.76 -8.52 -5.10
C LEU A 93 6.51 -7.06 -5.52
N HIS A 94 7.03 -6.65 -6.68
CA HIS A 94 6.79 -5.32 -7.23
C HIS A 94 5.31 -5.09 -7.58
N GLU A 95 4.69 -6.07 -8.25
CA GLU A 95 3.28 -6.00 -8.63
C GLU A 95 2.35 -5.94 -7.41
N ILE A 96 2.59 -6.78 -6.41
CA ILE A 96 1.84 -6.77 -5.14
C ILE A 96 1.98 -5.42 -4.45
N ALA A 97 3.22 -4.92 -4.27
CA ALA A 97 3.45 -3.64 -3.60
C ALA A 97 2.80 -2.48 -4.35
N GLN A 98 2.87 -2.48 -5.69
CA GLN A 98 2.20 -1.48 -6.52
C GLN A 98 0.68 -1.56 -6.39
N TRP A 99 0.11 -2.76 -6.47
CA TRP A 99 -1.32 -2.97 -6.33
C TRP A 99 -1.81 -2.51 -4.95
N ILE A 100 -1.07 -2.80 -3.87
CA ILE A 100 -1.40 -2.32 -2.52
C ILE A 100 -1.44 -0.80 -2.48
N LEU A 101 -0.43 -0.09 -3.02
CA LEU A 101 -0.42 1.37 -3.07
C LEU A 101 -1.64 1.95 -3.77
N ASN A 102 -2.12 1.28 -4.82
CA ASN A 102 -3.30 1.71 -5.57
C ASN A 102 -4.62 1.51 -4.79
N GLN A 103 -4.62 0.80 -3.67
CA GLN A 103 -5.81 0.64 -2.81
C GLN A 103 -6.12 1.88 -1.98
N TRP A 104 -5.28 2.92 -2.03
CA TRP A 104 -5.54 4.20 -1.42
C TRP A 104 -5.12 5.35 -2.34
N ASN A 105 -6.09 6.18 -2.72
CA ASN A 105 -5.84 7.42 -3.44
C ASN A 105 -6.38 8.60 -2.61
N PRO A 106 -5.53 9.55 -2.16
CA PRO A 106 -5.99 10.72 -1.41
C PRO A 106 -6.94 11.62 -2.23
N SER A 107 -6.80 11.61 -3.56
CA SER A 107 -7.62 12.42 -4.48
C SER A 107 -9.02 11.84 -4.72
N ASN A 108 -9.24 10.54 -4.46
CA ASN A 108 -10.52 9.88 -4.74
C ASN A 108 -11.54 10.00 -3.58
N GLY A 109 -11.37 10.94 -2.65
CA GLY A 109 -12.35 11.24 -1.60
C GLY A 109 -12.56 10.14 -0.54
N MET A 110 -11.98 8.94 -0.72
CA MET A 110 -12.09 7.81 0.22
C MET A 110 -11.18 7.94 1.46
N GLY A 111 -10.56 9.12 1.66
CA GLY A 111 -9.72 9.46 2.82
C GLY A 111 -10.45 10.10 3.99
N GLY A 112 -11.79 10.12 3.98
CA GLY A 112 -12.61 10.67 5.06
C GLY A 112 -12.64 9.77 6.30
N GLY A 113 -11.68 9.94 7.21
CA GLY A 113 -11.75 9.28 8.51
C GLY A 113 -10.50 9.48 9.37
N MET A 114 -10.63 10.39 10.34
CA MET A 114 -9.69 10.76 11.42
C MET A 114 -8.62 11.77 11.02
N GLY A 115 -9.03 13.04 11.06
CA GLY A 115 -8.13 14.16 11.24
C GLY A 115 -7.33 13.98 12.52
N ASN A 116 -6.00 13.92 12.39
CA ASN A 116 -5.14 14.40 13.46
C ASN A 116 -5.04 15.91 13.28
N GLY A 117 -6.04 16.63 13.78
CA GLY A 117 -5.97 18.06 14.01
C GLY A 117 -4.90 18.33 15.07
N LYS A 118 -3.63 18.33 14.68
CA LYS A 118 -2.63 19.16 15.34
C LYS A 118 -2.97 20.60 14.98
N GLY A 119 -3.94 21.16 15.70
CA GLY A 119 -4.25 22.58 15.66
C GLY A 119 -3.13 23.37 16.34
N ASN A 120 -2.02 23.56 15.63
CA ASN A 120 -1.05 24.61 15.95
C ASN A 120 -1.05 25.59 14.77
N GLY A 121 -1.84 26.65 14.92
CA GLY A 121 -1.92 27.76 13.98
C GLY A 121 -2.34 29.02 14.71
N MET A 122 -1.38 29.66 15.38
CA MET A 122 -1.48 31.05 15.83
C MET A 122 -1.62 31.94 14.58
N GLY A 123 -2.64 32.81 14.55
CA GLY A 123 -2.89 33.70 13.42
C GLY A 123 -3.85 34.83 13.79
N ASN A 124 -3.26 35.99 14.04
CA ASN A 124 -3.78 37.26 14.54
C ASN A 124 -4.95 37.83 13.70
N GLY A 125 -6.02 38.30 14.34
CA GLY A 125 -7.16 38.94 13.69
C GLY A 125 -7.86 39.95 14.61
N ARG A 126 -7.44 41.22 14.49
CA ARG A 126 -8.05 42.39 15.14
C ARG A 126 -9.47 42.63 14.62
N GLY A 127 -10.34 43.07 15.54
CA GLY A 127 -11.46 43.96 15.25
C GLY A 127 -12.84 43.31 15.36
N ASN A 128 -13.56 43.61 16.45
CA ASN A 128 -14.77 44.43 16.35
C ASN A 128 -15.22 44.83 17.77
N GLN A 129 -15.34 46.13 17.99
CA GLN A 129 -16.03 46.70 19.15
C GLN A 129 -17.51 46.84 18.77
N GLY A 130 -18.38 46.14 19.47
CA GLY A 130 -19.82 46.38 19.52
C GLY A 130 -20.27 45.85 20.88
N GLY A 131 -20.79 46.64 21.81
CA GLY A 131 -21.83 47.63 21.61
C GLY A 131 -23.04 47.08 22.34
N MET A 132 -23.14 47.42 23.63
CA MET A 132 -24.32 47.44 24.50
C MET A 132 -23.88 47.99 25.86
#